data_AF-A0A821HEZ8-F1
#
_entry.id   AF-A0A821HEZ8-F1
#
_cell.length_a   1.000
_cell.length_b   1.000
_cell.length_c   1.000
_cell.angle_alpha   90.00
_cell.angle_beta   90.00
_cell.angle_gamma   90.00
#
_symmetry.space_group_name_H-M   'P 1'
#
loop_
_entity.id
_entity.type
_entity.pdbx_description
1 polymer ?
#
loop_
_entity_poly.entity_id
_entity_poly.type
_entity_poly.pdbx_seq_one_letter_code
_entity_poly.pdbx_strand_id
1 'polypeptide(L)'
;MDTIPRFDSIEKVTIENVLPEFCSEEVRKLSFQFIRCNKYDWGKEKFKDHECYDMKGFDIKFADNDEHLCYIQLWAAEQGINCVVHNHSDAFFCEVNACIVNGTGKGGMQYLISSKENYDPLTTLESQFQKLEIPSLYEHGPLWDIDAQKKPVLREDGTVVYPWHKWQSNTDDSSVKSFDIWMAFQFNAHLSAIP
;
A
#
# COMPACT_ATOMS: atom_id res chain seq x y z
N MET A 1 26.64 7.41 5.54
CA MET A 1 25.25 6.96 5.74
C MET A 1 24.42 8.02 5.08
N ASP A 2 23.89 7.72 3.89
CA ASP A 2 23.04 8.67 3.19
C ASP A 2 21.77 8.85 4.03
N THR A 3 21.48 10.10 4.37
CA THR A 3 20.30 10.45 5.15
C THR A 3 19.07 10.15 4.30
N ILE A 4 18.20 9.26 4.77
CA ILE A 4 16.89 9.00 4.15
C ILE A 4 16.16 10.34 4.02
N PRO A 5 15.62 10.68 2.83
CA PRO A 5 14.90 11.93 2.64
C PRO A 5 13.67 11.98 3.56
N ARG A 6 13.47 13.13 4.22
CA ARG A 6 12.28 13.40 5.04
C ARG A 6 11.46 14.49 4.35
N PHE A 7 10.23 14.15 3.96
CA PHE A 7 9.29 15.10 3.40
C PHE A 7 8.35 15.57 4.50
N ASP A 8 8.26 16.87 4.76
CA ASP A 8 7.36 17.50 5.73
C ASP A 8 6.03 17.95 5.10
N SER A 9 5.90 17.81 3.79
CA SER A 9 4.74 18.15 2.97
C SER A 9 4.78 17.32 1.69
N ILE A 10 3.61 16.84 1.24
CA ILE A 10 3.51 16.01 0.03
C ILE A 10 3.84 16.82 -1.24
N GLU A 11 3.65 18.13 -1.20
CA GLU A 11 3.95 19.06 -2.30
C GLU A 11 5.45 19.13 -2.62
N LYS A 12 6.32 18.68 -1.71
CA LYS A 12 7.76 18.52 -1.97
C LYS A 12 8.09 17.25 -2.75
N VAL A 13 7.15 16.33 -2.91
CA VAL A 13 7.29 15.11 -3.69
C VAL A 13 6.80 15.39 -5.11
N THR A 14 7.75 15.69 -6.00
CA THR A 14 7.47 15.94 -7.41
C THR A 14 7.42 14.62 -8.18
N ILE A 15 6.34 14.41 -8.95
CA ILE A 15 6.19 13.26 -9.83
C ILE A 15 6.34 13.72 -11.28
N GLU A 16 7.27 13.11 -12.00
CA GLU A 16 7.56 13.44 -13.40
C GLU A 16 7.37 12.22 -14.29
N ASN A 17 6.72 12.42 -15.44
CA ASN A 17 6.59 11.40 -16.46
C ASN A 17 7.91 11.29 -17.24
N VAL A 18 8.62 10.19 -17.04
CA VAL A 18 9.94 9.92 -17.63
C VAL A 18 9.88 9.00 -18.85
N LEU A 19 8.69 8.83 -19.46
CA LEU A 19 8.54 7.93 -20.59
C LEU A 19 9.33 8.42 -21.82
N PRO A 20 10.06 7.51 -22.49
CA PRO A 20 10.95 7.84 -23.60
C PRO A 20 10.18 8.22 -24.87
N GLU A 21 10.84 8.92 -25.79
CA GLU A 21 10.22 9.48 -27.01
C GLU A 21 9.53 8.45 -27.92
N PHE A 22 9.90 7.17 -27.85
CA PHE A 22 9.25 6.11 -28.62
C PHE A 22 7.84 5.76 -28.09
N CYS A 23 7.50 6.16 -26.86
CA CYS A 23 6.15 6.07 -26.34
C CYS A 23 5.25 7.11 -27.00
N SER A 24 3.96 6.79 -27.12
CA SER A 24 2.98 7.71 -27.73
C SER A 24 2.98 9.06 -27.00
N GLU A 25 2.78 10.13 -27.77
CA GLU A 25 2.71 11.49 -27.22
C GLU A 25 1.60 11.64 -26.17
N GLU A 26 0.47 10.94 -26.37
CA GLU A 26 -0.64 10.90 -25.42
C GLU A 26 -0.19 10.41 -24.04
N VAL A 27 0.51 9.26 -23.98
CA VAL A 27 0.97 8.68 -22.71
C VAL A 27 2.08 9.52 -22.09
N ARG A 28 2.97 10.12 -22.89
CA ARG A 28 4.01 11.04 -22.39
C ARG A 28 3.47 12.35 -21.81
N LYS A 29 2.25 12.75 -22.20
CA LYS A 29 1.57 13.94 -21.67
C LYS A 29 0.76 13.68 -20.41
N LEU A 30 0.62 12.41 -19.98
CA LEU A 30 -0.05 12.09 -18.72
C LEU A 30 0.74 12.69 -17.56
N SER A 31 0.01 13.28 -16.63
CA SER A 31 0.52 13.72 -15.33
C SER A 31 -0.05 12.83 -14.23
N PHE A 32 0.79 12.57 -13.23
CA PHE A 32 0.44 11.80 -12.06
C PHE A 32 0.63 12.67 -10.83
N GLN A 33 -0.30 12.59 -9.89
CA GLN A 33 -0.27 13.40 -8.68
C GLN A 33 -0.87 12.61 -7.52
N PHE A 34 -0.35 12.87 -6.33
CA PHE A 34 -0.98 12.43 -5.10
C PHE A 34 -2.30 13.18 -4.89
N ILE A 35 -3.39 12.44 -4.78
CA ILE A 35 -4.72 12.95 -4.47
C ILE A 35 -5.06 12.53 -3.05
N ARG A 36 -5.46 13.49 -2.22
CA ARG A 36 -5.84 13.21 -0.83
C ARG A 36 -7.01 12.22 -0.79
N CYS A 37 -6.91 11.20 0.04
CA CYS A 37 -7.87 10.10 0.11
C CYS A 37 -9.29 10.56 0.46
N ASN A 38 -9.45 11.69 1.14
CA ASN A 38 -10.76 12.29 1.45
C ASN A 38 -11.49 12.87 0.22
N LYS A 39 -10.84 12.92 -0.94
CA LYS A 39 -11.47 13.29 -2.21
C LYS A 39 -12.20 12.12 -2.86
N TYR A 40 -11.95 10.89 -2.42
CA TYR A 40 -12.67 9.71 -2.89
C TYR A 40 -13.84 9.36 -1.98
N ASP A 41 -14.90 8.80 -2.56
CA ASP A 41 -16.10 8.41 -1.80
C ASP A 41 -15.78 7.43 -0.67
N TRP A 42 -14.87 6.48 -0.90
CA TRP A 42 -14.45 5.50 0.11
C TRP A 42 -13.63 6.09 1.26
N GLY A 43 -13.01 7.25 1.05
CA GLY A 43 -12.08 7.89 1.99
C GLY A 43 -12.59 9.19 2.60
N LYS A 44 -13.70 9.75 2.10
CA LYS A 44 -14.21 11.08 2.44
C LYS A 44 -14.31 11.34 3.94
N GLU A 45 -15.00 10.47 4.67
CA GLU A 45 -15.15 10.61 6.11
C GLU A 45 -13.95 10.04 6.88
N LYS A 46 -13.35 8.95 6.38
CA LYS A 46 -12.24 8.25 7.05
C LYS A 46 -10.96 9.08 7.12
N PHE A 47 -10.72 9.93 6.13
CA PHE A 47 -9.48 10.72 6.00
C PHE A 47 -9.72 12.22 5.99
N LYS A 48 -10.91 12.69 6.40
CA LYS A 48 -11.32 14.09 6.31
C LYS A 48 -10.25 15.04 6.86
N ASP A 49 -9.72 14.71 8.02
CA ASP A 49 -8.74 15.52 8.77
C ASP A 49 -7.33 14.92 8.74
N HIS A 50 -7.07 13.97 7.84
CA HIS A 50 -5.80 13.24 7.75
C HIS A 50 -5.09 13.47 6.43
N GLU A 51 -3.78 13.64 6.49
CA GLU A 51 -2.87 13.75 5.35
C GLU A 51 -2.52 12.34 4.86
N CYS A 52 -3.47 11.72 4.17
CA CYS A 52 -3.33 10.43 3.51
C CYS A 52 -3.64 10.61 2.03
N TYR A 53 -2.80 10.09 1.16
CA TYR A 53 -2.81 10.33 -0.27
C TYR A 53 -2.67 9.03 -1.05
N ASP A 54 -3.33 8.99 -2.20
CA ASP A 54 -3.22 7.94 -3.20
C ASP A 54 -2.82 8.58 -4.54
N MET A 55 -1.93 7.91 -5.25
CA MET A 55 -1.62 8.18 -6.64
C MET A 55 -1.89 6.91 -7.44
N LYS A 56 -3.02 6.92 -8.14
CA LYS A 56 -3.36 5.90 -9.14
C LYS A 56 -2.23 5.76 -10.14
N GLY A 57 -1.94 4.52 -10.52
CA GLY A 57 -0.74 4.22 -11.29
C GLY A 57 -1.03 3.38 -12.51
N PHE A 58 -0.37 2.24 -12.57
CA PHE A 58 -0.01 1.59 -13.81
C PHE A 58 -0.49 0.15 -13.80
N ASP A 59 -1.23 -0.21 -14.85
CA ASP A 59 -1.63 -1.59 -15.08
C ASP A 59 -0.56 -2.28 -15.93
N ILE A 60 0.06 -3.32 -15.39
CA ILE A 60 1.13 -4.08 -16.04
C ILE A 60 0.55 -5.42 -16.50
N LYS A 61 0.69 -5.68 -17.79
CA LYS A 61 0.15 -6.85 -18.46
C LYS A 61 1.17 -7.54 -19.34
N PHE A 62 0.94 -8.81 -19.62
CA PHE A 62 1.73 -9.54 -20.61
C PHE A 62 1.37 -9.08 -22.03
N ALA A 63 2.39 -8.79 -22.84
CA ALA A 63 2.20 -8.19 -24.17
C ALA A 63 1.61 -9.17 -25.21
N ASP A 64 1.71 -10.47 -24.97
CA ASP A 64 1.28 -11.52 -25.89
C ASP A 64 -0.18 -11.92 -25.72
N ASN A 65 -0.73 -11.81 -24.51
CA ASN A 65 -2.10 -12.25 -24.20
C ASN A 65 -2.97 -11.22 -23.43
N ASP A 66 -2.43 -10.03 -23.11
CA ASP A 66 -3.08 -8.98 -22.31
C ASP A 66 -3.51 -9.45 -20.90
N GLU A 67 -2.95 -10.55 -20.41
CA GLU A 67 -3.22 -11.04 -19.06
C GLU A 67 -2.65 -10.07 -18.02
N HIS A 68 -3.46 -9.77 -17.00
CA HIS A 68 -3.08 -8.96 -15.85
C HIS A 68 -1.91 -9.61 -15.11
N LEU A 69 -0.79 -8.90 -15.01
CA LEU A 69 0.32 -9.29 -14.14
C LEU A 69 0.19 -8.60 -12.78
N CYS A 70 0.15 -7.27 -12.77
CA CYS A 70 0.16 -6.49 -11.55
C CYS A 70 -0.33 -5.06 -11.79
N TYR A 71 -1.14 -4.54 -10.86
CA TYR A 71 -1.45 -3.11 -10.81
C TYR A 71 -0.57 -2.43 -9.77
N ILE A 72 0.04 -1.32 -10.13
CA ILE A 72 0.95 -0.56 -9.28
C ILE A 72 0.32 0.78 -8.96
N GLN A 73 0.25 1.13 -7.69
CA GLN A 73 -0.13 2.47 -7.23
C GLN A 73 0.77 2.93 -6.10
N LEU A 74 0.78 4.24 -5.83
CA LEU A 74 1.59 4.81 -4.76
C LEU A 74 0.68 5.42 -3.69
N TRP A 75 1.17 5.40 -2.48
CA TRP A 75 0.50 5.97 -1.33
C TRP A 75 1.45 6.86 -0.55
N ALA A 76 0.90 7.85 0.13
CA ALA A 76 1.64 8.62 1.11
C ALA A 76 0.79 8.92 2.35
N ALA A 77 1.40 8.85 3.53
CA ALA A 77 0.72 9.11 4.80
C ALA A 77 1.61 9.92 5.73
N GLU A 78 1.08 11.01 6.29
CA GLU A 78 1.73 11.74 7.37
C GLU A 78 1.92 10.84 8.60
N GLN A 79 2.95 11.12 9.39
CA GLN A 79 3.20 10.44 10.67
C GLN A 79 1.96 10.33 11.58
N GLY A 80 1.78 9.16 12.19
CA GLY A 80 0.68 8.84 13.09
C GLY A 80 -0.64 8.45 12.40
N ILE A 81 -0.72 8.51 11.08
CA ILE A 81 -1.89 8.10 10.31
C ILE A 81 -1.99 6.57 10.19
N ASN A 82 -3.20 6.07 10.49
CA ASN A 82 -3.69 4.73 10.20
C ASN A 82 -4.36 4.74 8.81
N CYS A 83 -3.86 3.94 7.86
CA CYS A 83 -4.40 3.85 6.50
C CYS A 83 -5.61 2.92 6.37
N VAL A 84 -6.41 2.82 7.43
CA VAL A 84 -7.64 2.03 7.57
C VAL A 84 -7.39 0.51 7.57
N VAL A 85 -7.97 -0.17 8.56
CA VAL A 85 -7.93 -1.63 8.66
C VAL A 85 -8.86 -2.25 7.62
N HIS A 86 -8.34 -3.20 6.83
CA HIS A 86 -9.06 -3.89 5.76
C HIS A 86 -8.50 -5.31 5.53
N ASN A 87 -9.13 -6.10 4.66
CA ASN A 87 -8.74 -7.50 4.39
C ASN A 87 -8.98 -7.97 2.93
N HIS A 88 -9.19 -7.03 2.01
CA HIS A 88 -9.43 -7.27 0.59
C HIS A 88 -10.53 -8.29 0.27
N SER A 89 -11.59 -8.36 1.07
CA SER A 89 -12.75 -9.23 0.75
C SER A 89 -13.57 -8.76 -0.46
N ASP A 90 -13.23 -7.61 -1.04
CA ASP A 90 -13.89 -6.98 -2.17
C ASP A 90 -13.10 -7.06 -3.47
N ALA A 91 -11.87 -7.60 -3.45
CA ALA A 91 -10.99 -7.64 -4.62
C ALA A 91 -10.09 -8.88 -4.65
N PHE A 92 -9.70 -9.29 -5.86
CA PHE A 92 -8.86 -10.47 -6.11
C PHE A 92 -7.43 -10.07 -6.49
N PHE A 93 -6.52 -10.04 -5.53
CA PHE A 93 -5.09 -9.83 -5.76
C PHE A 93 -4.22 -10.25 -4.57
N CYS A 94 -2.92 -10.40 -4.84
CA CYS A 94 -1.86 -10.55 -3.86
C CYS A 94 -1.08 -9.22 -3.74
N GLU A 95 -1.16 -8.52 -2.61
CA GLU A 95 -0.55 -7.20 -2.42
C GLU A 95 0.76 -7.28 -1.64
N VAL A 96 1.82 -6.74 -2.25
CA VAL A 96 3.10 -6.47 -1.60
C VAL A 96 3.34 -4.96 -1.62
N ASN A 97 3.75 -4.39 -0.49
CA ASN A 97 4.16 -3.01 -0.40
C ASN A 97 5.68 -2.86 -0.35
N ALA A 98 6.20 -1.93 -1.15
CA ALA A 98 7.59 -1.49 -1.10
C ALA A 98 7.67 -0.05 -0.59
N CYS A 99 8.33 0.16 0.54
CA CYS A 99 8.53 1.48 1.11
C CYS A 99 9.60 2.24 0.32
N ILE A 100 9.26 3.40 -0.22
CA ILE A 100 10.23 4.31 -0.85
C ILE A 100 10.87 5.17 0.24
N VAL A 101 10.04 5.79 1.09
CA VAL A 101 10.46 6.63 2.22
C VAL A 101 9.65 6.25 3.44
N ASN A 102 10.34 6.06 4.56
CA ASN A 102 9.73 5.85 5.88
C ASN A 102 10.06 7.09 6.72
N GLY A 103 9.10 8.00 6.85
CA GLY A 103 9.33 9.36 7.36
C GLY A 103 9.86 9.39 8.79
N THR A 104 9.48 8.40 9.58
CA THR A 104 9.92 8.21 10.98
C THR A 104 10.94 7.08 11.14
N GLY A 105 11.19 6.30 10.09
CA GLY A 105 11.97 5.07 10.11
C GLY A 105 11.27 3.88 10.81
N LYS A 106 10.02 4.04 11.26
CA LYS A 106 9.28 3.03 12.02
C LYS A 106 7.84 2.79 11.53
N GLY A 107 7.47 3.36 10.38
CA GLY A 107 6.23 3.02 9.69
C GLY A 107 6.27 1.61 9.08
N GLY A 108 5.13 1.07 8.71
CA GLY A 108 5.03 -0.22 8.03
C GLY A 108 3.67 -0.87 8.20
N MET A 109 3.63 -2.19 8.02
CA MET A 109 2.38 -2.96 8.08
C MET A 109 2.04 -3.36 9.51
N GLN A 110 0.75 -3.34 9.81
CA GLN A 110 0.19 -3.94 11.02
C GLN A 110 -0.91 -4.91 10.65
N TYR A 111 -0.94 -6.09 11.27
CA TYR A 111 -1.89 -7.14 10.94
C TYR A 111 -2.30 -7.97 12.16
N LEU A 112 -3.52 -8.49 12.15
CA LEU A 112 -3.96 -9.49 13.13
C LEU A 112 -3.26 -10.83 12.86
N ILE A 113 -2.95 -11.58 13.92
CA ILE A 113 -2.09 -12.78 13.85
C ILE A 113 -2.71 -13.87 12.96
N SER A 114 -4.04 -13.91 12.90
CA SER A 114 -4.78 -14.92 12.17
C SER A 114 -5.82 -14.29 11.26
N SER A 115 -5.90 -14.79 10.03
CA SER A 115 -6.96 -14.48 9.06
C SER A 115 -8.37 -14.83 9.53
N LYS A 116 -8.48 -15.66 10.57
CA LYS A 116 -9.74 -16.07 11.19
C LYS A 116 -10.18 -15.13 12.32
N GLU A 117 -9.35 -14.18 12.72
CA GLU A 117 -9.74 -13.20 13.72
C GLU A 117 -10.75 -12.20 13.14
N ASN A 118 -11.80 -11.95 13.91
CA ASN A 118 -12.75 -10.89 13.58
C ASN A 118 -12.16 -9.55 13.97
N TYR A 119 -12.28 -8.58 13.07
CA TYR A 119 -12.03 -7.18 13.38
C TYR A 119 -13.35 -6.49 13.70
N ASP A 120 -13.36 -5.76 14.80
CA ASP A 120 -14.40 -4.83 15.17
C ASP A 120 -13.72 -3.51 15.56
N PRO A 121 -13.96 -2.41 14.82
CA PRO A 121 -13.32 -1.12 15.08
C PRO A 121 -13.58 -0.57 16.49
N LEU A 122 -14.62 -1.06 17.20
CA LEU A 122 -14.96 -0.62 18.54
C LEU A 122 -14.27 -1.42 19.65
N THR A 123 -13.86 -2.67 19.37
CA THR A 123 -13.40 -3.59 20.40
C THR A 123 -12.01 -4.18 20.14
N THR A 124 -11.54 -4.20 18.89
CA THR A 124 -10.19 -4.66 18.57
C THR A 124 -9.15 -3.63 19.04
N LEU A 125 -8.27 -4.05 19.94
CA LEU A 125 -7.22 -3.20 20.51
C LEU A 125 -5.99 -3.17 19.60
N GLU A 126 -5.30 -2.03 19.55
CA GLU A 126 -4.03 -1.88 18.81
C GLU A 126 -2.95 -2.89 19.26
N SER A 127 -2.99 -3.36 20.51
CA SER A 127 -2.07 -4.39 21.02
C SER A 127 -2.28 -5.78 20.42
N GLN A 128 -3.40 -6.01 19.72
CA GLN A 128 -3.67 -7.26 19.02
C GLN A 128 -3.00 -7.33 17.64
N PHE A 129 -2.58 -6.18 17.09
CA PHE A 129 -1.87 -6.14 15.83
C PHE A 129 -0.39 -6.45 16.03
N GLN A 130 0.13 -7.38 15.22
CA GLN A 130 1.57 -7.51 15.02
C GLN A 130 2.07 -6.36 14.15
N LYS A 131 3.28 -5.88 14.46
CA LYS A 131 3.92 -4.78 13.74
C LYS A 131 5.05 -5.32 12.89
N LEU A 132 5.06 -4.94 11.63
CA LEU A 132 6.13 -5.19 10.68
C LEU A 132 6.62 -3.83 10.17
N GLU A 133 7.70 -3.33 10.76
CA GLU A 133 8.38 -2.13 10.28
C GLU A 133 8.98 -2.40 8.90
N ILE A 134 8.81 -1.46 7.97
CA ILE A 134 9.34 -1.58 6.60
C ILE A 134 10.25 -0.38 6.37
N PRO A 135 11.58 -0.53 6.51
CA PRO A 135 12.50 0.56 6.31
C PRO A 135 12.44 1.14 4.89
N SER A 136 12.97 2.34 4.71
CA SER A 136 13.04 2.94 3.36
C SER A 136 13.84 2.05 2.41
N LEU A 137 13.32 1.85 1.21
CA LEU A 137 13.85 0.98 0.16
C LEU A 137 13.78 -0.52 0.48
N TYR A 138 12.87 -0.92 1.37
CA TYR A 138 12.54 -2.32 1.64
C TYR A 138 11.11 -2.64 1.24
N GLU A 139 10.86 -3.89 0.92
CA GLU A 139 9.53 -4.47 0.75
C GLU A 139 9.25 -5.51 1.84
N HIS A 140 7.99 -5.85 2.04
CA HIS A 140 7.60 -6.94 2.92
C HIS A 140 7.20 -8.20 2.14
N GLY A 141 7.24 -9.36 2.81
CA GLY A 141 6.71 -10.60 2.26
C GLY A 141 5.18 -10.69 2.35
N PRO A 142 4.59 -11.75 1.81
CA PRO A 142 3.14 -11.98 1.84
C PRO A 142 2.52 -11.89 3.23
N LEU A 143 1.38 -11.18 3.33
CA LEU A 143 0.54 -11.16 4.54
C LEU A 143 -0.69 -12.06 4.43
N TRP A 144 -1.05 -12.47 3.21
CA TRP A 144 -2.18 -13.37 2.98
C TRP A 144 -1.87 -14.80 3.39
N ASP A 145 -2.93 -15.59 3.61
CA ASP A 145 -2.80 -17.00 3.93
C ASP A 145 -2.27 -17.79 2.72
N ILE A 146 -1.33 -18.69 2.98
CA ILE A 146 -0.68 -19.52 1.97
C ILE A 146 -0.90 -20.99 2.30
N ASP A 147 -1.32 -21.77 1.31
CA ASP A 147 -1.53 -23.21 1.47
C ASP A 147 -0.21 -24.01 1.47
N ALA A 148 -0.33 -25.32 1.69
CA ALA A 148 0.82 -26.23 1.69
C ALA A 148 1.51 -26.35 0.32
N GLN A 149 0.86 -25.90 -0.77
CA GLN A 149 1.39 -25.85 -2.13
C GLN A 149 1.96 -24.47 -2.49
N LYS A 150 2.12 -23.57 -1.50
CA LYS A 150 2.65 -22.21 -1.67
C LYS A 150 1.76 -21.29 -2.51
N LYS A 151 0.46 -21.56 -2.56
CA LYS A 151 -0.53 -20.74 -3.27
C LYS A 151 -1.37 -19.92 -2.29
N PRO A 152 -1.91 -18.76 -2.72
CA PRO A 152 -2.86 -17.98 -1.93
C PRO A 152 -4.10 -18.81 -1.60
N VAL A 153 -4.51 -18.81 -0.34
CA VAL A 153 -5.79 -19.38 0.09
C VAL A 153 -6.91 -18.45 -0.37
N LEU A 154 -7.96 -19.02 -0.95
CA LEU A 154 -9.11 -18.27 -1.45
C LEU A 154 -10.33 -18.44 -0.53
N ARG A 155 -11.14 -17.39 -0.41
CA ARG A 155 -12.48 -17.41 0.16
C ARG A 155 -13.44 -18.16 -0.77
N GLU A 156 -14.65 -18.45 -0.28
CA GLU A 156 -15.70 -19.07 -1.08
C GLU A 156 -16.11 -18.22 -2.30
N ASP A 157 -15.99 -16.89 -2.20
CA ASP A 157 -16.25 -15.94 -3.29
C ASP A 157 -15.08 -15.79 -4.28
N GLY A 158 -13.97 -16.50 -4.03
CA GLY A 158 -12.76 -16.47 -4.87
C GLY A 158 -11.74 -15.41 -4.48
N THR A 159 -12.03 -14.47 -3.58
CA THR A 159 -11.05 -13.45 -3.13
C THR A 159 -9.95 -14.06 -2.27
N VAL A 160 -8.77 -13.44 -2.23
CA VAL A 160 -7.63 -13.95 -1.44
C VAL A 160 -7.86 -13.70 0.05
N VAL A 161 -7.59 -14.71 0.89
CA VAL A 161 -7.74 -14.62 2.36
C VAL A 161 -6.59 -13.80 2.95
N TYR A 162 -6.91 -12.65 3.53
CA TYR A 162 -5.99 -11.85 4.34
C TYR A 162 -6.45 -11.80 5.80
N PRO A 163 -5.52 -11.68 6.76
CA PRO A 163 -5.83 -11.08 8.04
C PRO A 163 -6.23 -9.62 7.87
N TRP A 164 -6.94 -9.09 8.86
CA TRP A 164 -7.17 -7.66 8.94
C TRP A 164 -5.84 -6.95 9.14
N HIS A 165 -5.54 -6.01 8.25
CA HIS A 165 -4.26 -5.32 8.20
C HIS A 165 -4.42 -3.87 7.76
N LYS A 166 -3.34 -3.10 7.94
CA LYS A 166 -3.22 -1.68 7.58
C LYS A 166 -1.77 -1.30 7.40
N TRP A 167 -1.51 -0.25 6.62
CA TRP A 167 -0.31 0.55 6.82
C TRP A 167 -0.51 1.46 8.05
N GLN A 168 0.47 1.50 8.93
CA GLN A 168 0.50 2.41 10.07
C GLN A 168 1.80 3.21 10.00
N SER A 169 1.66 4.51 9.76
CA SER A 169 2.78 5.43 9.98
C SER A 169 2.98 5.63 11.49
N ASN A 170 4.23 5.66 11.92
CA ASN A 170 4.55 5.84 13.34
C ASN A 170 4.53 7.34 13.71
N THR A 171 4.48 7.63 15.00
CA THR A 171 4.76 8.96 15.56
C THR A 171 6.18 8.99 16.11
N ASP A 172 6.90 10.08 15.89
CA ASP A 172 8.11 10.41 16.66
C ASP A 172 7.82 11.62 17.58
N ASP A 173 8.70 11.89 18.55
CA ASP A 173 8.59 13.07 19.41
C ASP A 173 8.93 14.38 18.67
N SER A 174 9.13 14.32 17.35
CA SER A 174 9.49 15.47 16.53
C SER A 174 8.26 16.28 16.18
N SER A 175 8.35 17.60 16.32
CA SER A 175 7.36 18.53 15.78
C SER A 175 7.43 18.66 14.25
N VAL A 176 8.43 18.05 13.62
CA VAL A 176 8.63 18.09 12.17
C VAL A 176 7.72 17.04 11.54
N LYS A 177 6.81 17.47 10.66
CA LYS A 177 6.00 16.54 9.88
C LYS A 177 6.89 15.61 9.06
N SER A 178 6.44 14.37 8.87
CA SER A 178 7.12 13.42 8.00
C SER A 178 6.08 12.57 7.29
N PHE A 179 6.39 12.16 6.07
CA PHE A 179 5.55 11.27 5.28
C PHE A 179 6.22 9.91 5.08
N ASP A 180 5.45 8.86 5.28
CA ASP A 180 5.72 7.57 4.66
C ASP A 180 5.25 7.63 3.20
N ILE A 181 6.02 7.07 2.29
CA ILE A 181 5.70 6.94 0.86
C ILE A 181 6.02 5.50 0.45
N TRP A 182 5.04 4.80 -0.10
CA TRP A 182 5.22 3.41 -0.52
C TRP A 182 4.48 3.11 -1.82
N MET A 183 4.91 2.05 -2.48
CA MET A 183 4.22 1.46 -3.63
C MET A 183 3.41 0.26 -3.16
N ALA A 184 2.23 0.08 -3.71
CA ALA A 184 1.45 -1.16 -3.62
C ALA A 184 1.52 -1.88 -4.96
N PHE A 185 1.96 -3.13 -4.94
CA PHE A 185 1.97 -4.04 -6.07
C PHE A 185 0.86 -5.06 -5.89
N GLN A 186 -0.19 -4.96 -6.68
CA GLN A 186 -1.37 -5.83 -6.63
C GLN A 186 -1.28 -6.88 -7.73
N PHE A 187 -0.60 -7.99 -7.42
CA PHE A 187 -0.36 -9.08 -8.33
C PHE A 187 -1.62 -9.91 -8.59
N ASN A 188 -1.73 -10.44 -9.80
CA ASN A 188 -2.70 -11.48 -10.11
C ASN A 188 -2.43 -12.72 -9.23
N ALA A 189 -3.41 -13.06 -8.38
CA ALA A 189 -3.24 -14.12 -7.40
C ALA A 189 -3.12 -15.52 -8.02
N HIS A 190 -3.57 -15.72 -9.27
CA HIS A 190 -3.36 -16.98 -10.00
C HIS A 190 -1.89 -17.22 -10.37
N LEU A 191 -1.13 -16.14 -10.55
CA LEU A 191 0.29 -16.18 -10.90
C LEU A 191 1.18 -16.11 -9.66
N SER A 192 0.60 -15.86 -8.49
CA SER A 192 1.32 -15.68 -7.25
C SER A 192 1.60 -17.05 -6.62
N ALA A 193 2.84 -17.52 -6.74
CA ALA A 193 3.34 -18.67 -5.99
C ALA A 193 4.63 -18.28 -5.29
N ILE A 194 4.75 -18.64 -4.02
CA ILE A 194 5.96 -18.33 -3.23
C ILE A 194 6.98 -19.45 -3.46
N PRO A 195 8.22 -19.13 -3.89
CA PRO A 195 9.29 -20.11 -4.08
C PRO A 195 9.59 -20.98 -2.85
#